data_AF-A0A9E3LE65-F1
#
_entry.id   AF-A0A9E3LE65-F1
#
_cell.length_a   1.000
_cell.length_b   1.000
_cell.length_c   1.000
_cell.angle_alpha   90.00
_cell.angle_beta   90.00
_cell.angle_gamma   90.00
#
_symmetry.space_group_name_H-M   'P 1'
#
loop_
_entity.id
_entity.type
_entity.pdbx_description
1 polymer ?
#
loop_
_entity_poly.entity_id
_entity_poly.type
_entity_poly.pdbx_seq_one_letter_code
_entity_poly.pdbx_strand_id
1 'polypeptide(L)'
;MLLATAGIFAATAHADPVWHQVTYTVSAQNPIYADIFYQDQDPTKFSDYSHNNYTFTPQVHVDIAPGTPWVQQVPLLDPDQWAMVTVTSAHEPGVPNFHCELAVDGKVVVAKDGAKGVLCSLRSW
;
A
#
# COMPACT_ATOMS: atom_id res chain seq x y z
N MET A 1 33.91 52.22 20.67
CA MET A 1 32.67 51.56 20.22
C MET A 1 32.98 50.85 18.92
N LEU A 2 33.14 49.52 18.95
CA LEU A 2 33.04 48.67 17.77
C LEU A 2 32.00 47.58 18.12
N LEU A 3 30.84 47.61 17.46
CA LEU A 3 29.87 46.52 17.53
C LEU A 3 30.15 45.55 16.39
N ALA A 4 30.46 44.29 16.71
CA ALA A 4 30.51 43.20 15.76
C ALA A 4 29.15 42.48 15.77
N THR A 5 28.42 42.55 14.66
CA THR A 5 27.19 41.79 14.43
C THR A 5 27.52 40.34 14.06
N ALA A 6 27.17 39.40 14.93
CA ALA A 6 27.19 37.98 14.63
C ALA A 6 25.94 37.59 13.82
N GLY A 7 26.12 37.12 12.60
CA GLY A 7 25.05 36.53 11.79
C GLY A 7 24.76 35.11 12.25
N ILE A 8 23.51 34.84 12.62
CA ILE A 8 23.03 33.50 12.96
C ILE A 8 22.68 32.81 11.63
N PHE A 9 23.51 31.85 11.20
CA PHE A 9 23.13 30.90 10.16
C PHE A 9 22.19 29.88 10.79
N ALA A 10 20.89 29.97 10.49
CA ALA A 10 19.94 28.91 10.83
C ALA A 10 20.21 27.71 9.91
N ALA A 11 20.84 26.67 10.46
CA ALA A 11 20.90 25.38 9.79
C ALA A 11 19.49 24.78 9.79
N THR A 12 18.90 24.59 8.60
CA THR A 12 17.67 23.82 8.45
C THR A 12 17.98 22.36 8.74
N ALA A 13 17.58 21.85 9.90
CA ALA A 13 17.59 20.42 10.16
C ALA A 13 16.53 19.77 9.27
N HIS A 14 16.94 19.03 8.24
CA HIS A 14 16.05 18.10 7.56
C HIS A 14 15.87 16.89 8.50
N ALA A 15 14.64 16.61 8.92
CA ALA A 15 14.33 15.35 9.56
C ALA A 15 14.55 14.22 8.54
N ASP A 16 15.12 13.10 8.99
CA ASP A 16 15.23 11.92 8.15
C ASP A 16 13.84 11.43 7.73
N PRO A 17 13.69 10.88 6.51
CA PRO A 17 12.41 10.34 6.06
C PRO A 17 11.92 9.23 7.01
N VAL A 18 10.65 9.32 7.45
CA VAL A 18 10.04 8.33 8.35
C VAL A 18 9.35 7.25 7.52
N TRP A 19 9.82 6.01 7.65
CA TRP A 19 9.19 4.85 7.02
C TRP A 19 8.03 4.34 7.88
N HIS A 20 6.90 4.11 7.24
CA HIS A 20 5.70 3.56 7.84
C HIS A 20 5.55 2.09 7.45
N GLN A 21 5.18 1.26 8.42
CA GLN A 21 4.91 -0.15 8.15
C GLN A 21 3.48 -0.29 7.62
N VAL A 22 3.36 -0.62 6.33
CA VAL A 22 2.07 -0.96 5.73
C VAL A 22 1.86 -2.47 5.79
N THR A 23 0.66 -2.90 6.17
CA THR A 23 0.24 -4.30 6.14
C THR A 23 -1.02 -4.42 5.28
N TYR A 24 -0.92 -5.20 4.20
CA TYR A 24 -2.06 -5.59 3.38
C TYR A 24 -2.52 -6.98 3.81
N THR A 25 -3.81 -7.13 4.06
CA THR A 25 -4.44 -8.43 4.33
C THR A 25 -5.55 -8.65 3.32
N VAL A 26 -5.56 -9.82 2.69
CA VAL A 26 -6.62 -10.24 1.75
C VAL A 26 -7.14 -11.60 2.18
N SER A 27 -8.45 -11.71 2.33
CA SER A 27 -9.14 -12.95 2.68
C SER A 27 -10.35 -13.18 1.77
N ALA A 28 -10.88 -14.39 1.77
CA ALA A 28 -12.07 -14.77 1.02
C ALA A 28 -12.97 -15.69 1.85
N GLN A 29 -14.28 -15.59 1.65
CA GLN A 29 -15.26 -16.47 2.30
C GLN A 29 -15.37 -17.83 1.61
N ASN A 30 -15.04 -17.92 0.32
CA ASN A 30 -14.96 -19.17 -0.43
C ASN A 30 -13.56 -19.33 -1.04
N PRO A 31 -13.01 -20.56 -1.08
CA PRO A 31 -11.71 -20.80 -1.70
C PRO A 31 -11.64 -20.35 -3.16
N ILE A 32 -10.54 -19.71 -3.55
CA ILE A 32 -10.34 -19.17 -4.90
C ILE A 32 -8.85 -19.00 -5.19
N TYR A 33 -8.47 -19.17 -6.46
CA TYR A 33 -7.18 -18.69 -6.95
C TYR A 33 -7.32 -17.21 -7.33
N ALA A 34 -6.49 -16.35 -6.75
CA ALA A 34 -6.67 -14.90 -6.84
C ALA A 34 -5.43 -14.20 -7.40
N ASP A 35 -5.68 -13.11 -8.12
CA ASP A 35 -4.67 -12.17 -8.55
C ASP A 35 -4.68 -10.98 -7.59
N ILE A 36 -3.54 -10.69 -6.97
CA ILE A 36 -3.34 -9.56 -6.08
C ILE A 36 -2.30 -8.61 -6.66
N PHE A 37 -2.62 -7.32 -6.70
CA PHE A 37 -1.66 -6.24 -6.91
C PHE A 37 -1.59 -5.38 -5.66
N TYR A 38 -0.41 -5.01 -5.20
CA TYR A 38 -0.21 -4.19 -4.01
C TYR A 38 0.93 -3.21 -4.22
N GLN A 39 0.88 -2.04 -3.59
CA GLN A 39 2.01 -1.11 -3.63
C GLN A 39 3.17 -1.67 -2.79
N ASP A 40 4.28 -2.00 -3.43
CA ASP A 40 5.46 -2.62 -2.79
C ASP A 40 6.52 -1.60 -2.36
N GLN A 41 6.68 -0.53 -3.14
CA GLN A 41 7.66 0.52 -2.90
C GLN A 41 7.19 1.87 -3.44
N ASP A 42 7.67 2.97 -2.87
CA ASP A 42 7.27 4.30 -3.30
C ASP A 42 8.01 4.76 -4.58
N PRO A 43 7.30 5.24 -5.60
CA PRO A 43 7.91 5.94 -6.72
C PRO A 43 8.37 7.34 -6.27
N THR A 44 9.46 7.84 -6.87
CA THR A 44 9.96 9.20 -6.58
C THR A 44 8.94 10.27 -7.00
N LYS A 45 8.19 10.01 -8.08
CA LYS A 45 7.13 10.87 -8.59
C LYS A 45 6.09 10.06 -9.35
N PHE A 46 4.91 10.64 -9.51
CA PHE A 46 3.80 10.01 -10.22
C PHE A 46 4.13 9.55 -11.64
N SER A 47 4.96 10.29 -12.39
CA SER A 47 5.31 9.88 -13.75
C SER A 47 6.19 8.63 -13.82
N ASP A 48 6.95 8.32 -12.76
CA ASP A 48 7.69 7.05 -12.69
C ASP A 48 6.71 5.88 -12.55
N TYR A 49 5.71 6.04 -11.67
CA TYR A 49 4.62 5.09 -11.51
C TYR A 49 3.80 4.92 -12.79
N SER A 50 3.35 6.01 -13.40
CA SER A 50 2.45 5.95 -14.56
C SER A 50 3.07 5.26 -15.78
N HIS A 51 4.40 5.34 -15.95
CA HIS A 51 5.07 4.67 -17.06
C HIS A 51 5.40 3.21 -16.76
N ASN A 52 5.67 2.85 -15.50
CA ASN A 52 6.20 1.54 -15.10
C ASN A 52 5.49 0.95 -13.87
N ASN A 53 4.16 1.06 -13.83
CA ASN A 53 3.36 0.76 -12.64
C ASN A 53 3.67 -0.60 -12.01
N TYR A 54 3.83 -1.67 -12.81
CA TYR A 54 4.08 -3.02 -12.31
C TYR A 54 5.42 -3.19 -11.57
N THR A 55 6.35 -2.24 -11.68
CA THR A 55 7.57 -2.22 -10.84
C THR A 55 7.25 -1.80 -9.40
N PHE A 56 6.20 -1.01 -9.22
CA PHE A 56 5.76 -0.47 -7.94
C PHE A 56 4.54 -1.22 -7.39
N THR A 57 3.73 -1.80 -8.27
CA THR A 57 2.58 -2.64 -7.95
C THR A 57 2.71 -4.02 -8.60
N PRO A 58 3.58 -4.89 -8.09
CA PRO A 58 3.75 -6.23 -8.63
C PRO A 58 2.47 -7.05 -8.48
N GLN A 59 2.35 -8.09 -9.32
CA GLN A 59 1.29 -9.08 -9.23
C GLN A 59 1.76 -10.31 -8.46
N VAL A 60 0.88 -10.84 -7.62
CA VAL A 60 1.02 -12.15 -6.99
C VAL A 60 -0.21 -12.98 -7.32
N HIS A 61 0.00 -14.27 -7.57
CA HIS A 61 -1.05 -15.24 -7.73
C HIS A 61 -1.03 -16.20 -6.55
N VAL A 62 -2.18 -16.41 -5.90
CA VAL A 62 -2.24 -17.18 -4.66
C VAL A 62 -3.60 -17.84 -4.46
N ASP A 63 -3.60 -19.04 -3.89
CA ASP A 63 -4.81 -19.67 -3.36
C ASP A 63 -5.19 -19.01 -2.03
N ILE A 64 -6.41 -18.48 -1.96
CA ILE A 64 -6.98 -17.90 -0.74
C ILE A 64 -8.16 -18.76 -0.32
N ALA A 65 -8.21 -19.12 0.96
CA ALA A 65 -9.29 -19.89 1.54
C ALA A 65 -9.68 -19.32 2.92
N PRO A 66 -10.89 -19.63 3.43
CA PRO A 66 -11.27 -19.26 4.79
C PRO A 66 -10.24 -19.73 5.82
N GLY A 67 -9.77 -18.81 6.65
CA GLY A 67 -8.73 -19.09 7.66
C GLY A 67 -7.29 -19.03 7.15
N THR A 68 -7.08 -18.86 5.84
CA THR A 68 -5.75 -18.74 5.21
C THR A 68 -5.67 -17.45 4.40
N PRO A 69 -5.65 -16.27 5.05
CA PRO A 69 -5.51 -15.00 4.35
C PRO A 69 -4.10 -14.86 3.76
N TRP A 70 -4.01 -14.11 2.67
CA TRP A 70 -2.73 -13.58 2.21
C TRP A 70 -2.40 -12.29 2.99
N VAL A 71 -1.18 -12.20 3.51
CA VAL A 71 -0.71 -11.04 4.29
C VAL A 71 0.65 -10.60 3.74
N GLN A 72 0.80 -9.31 3.48
CA GLN A 72 2.05 -8.72 2.99
C GLN A 72 2.38 -7.46 3.78
N GLN A 73 3.64 -7.35 4.20
CA GLN A 73 4.17 -6.22 4.94
C GLN A 73 5.22 -5.51 4.08
N VAL A 74 5.07 -4.19 3.94
CA VAL A 74 6.01 -3.36 3.17
C VAL A 74 6.28 -2.03 3.90
N PRO A 75 7.52 -1.53 3.90
CA PRO A 75 7.82 -0.19 4.36
C PRO A 75 7.54 0.82 3.24
N LEU A 76 6.60 1.76 3.46
CA LEU A 76 6.37 2.88 2.54
C LEU A 76 6.71 4.20 3.25
N LEU A 77 7.20 5.17 2.50
CA LEU A 77 7.53 6.50 3.01
C LEU A 77 6.29 7.40 3.06
N ASP A 78 5.40 7.29 2.06
CA ASP A 78 4.15 8.06 1.98
C ASP A 78 2.95 7.14 1.68
N PRO A 79 2.47 6.38 2.69
CA PRO A 79 1.32 5.49 2.52
C PRO A 79 0.05 6.20 2.05
N ASP A 80 -0.18 7.45 2.49
CA ASP A 80 -1.39 8.19 2.11
C ASP A 80 -1.44 8.44 0.60
N GLN A 81 -0.28 8.61 -0.02
CA GLN A 81 -0.16 8.83 -1.45
C GLN A 81 -0.14 7.53 -2.28
N TRP A 82 0.48 6.46 -1.76
CA TRP A 82 0.81 5.28 -2.57
C TRP A 82 0.10 3.98 -2.14
N ALA A 83 -0.25 3.82 -0.87
CA ALA A 83 -0.70 2.55 -0.34
C ALA A 83 -2.02 2.08 -1.00
N MET A 84 -1.96 0.88 -1.55
CA MET A 84 -3.09 0.21 -2.17
C MET A 84 -2.86 -1.29 -2.19
N VAL A 85 -3.95 -2.03 -2.12
CA VAL A 85 -4.02 -3.43 -2.51
C VAL A 85 -5.33 -3.66 -3.25
N THR A 86 -5.26 -4.36 -4.37
CA THR A 86 -6.44 -4.83 -5.10
C THR A 86 -6.34 -6.31 -5.34
N VAL A 87 -7.46 -7.00 -5.16
CA VAL A 87 -7.60 -8.42 -5.46
C VAL A 87 -8.73 -8.64 -6.45
N THR A 88 -8.57 -9.63 -7.32
CA THR A 88 -9.61 -10.09 -8.24
C THR A 88 -9.54 -11.60 -8.40
N SER A 89 -10.70 -12.24 -8.60
CA SER A 89 -10.75 -13.64 -9.03
C SER A 89 -10.47 -13.79 -10.53
N ALA A 90 -10.24 -12.69 -11.25
CA ALA A 90 -10.10 -12.67 -12.71
C ALA A 90 -11.18 -13.51 -13.41
N HIS A 91 -10.78 -14.53 -14.17
CA HIS A 91 -11.67 -15.44 -14.89
C HIS A 91 -12.09 -16.68 -14.09
N GLU A 92 -11.63 -16.82 -12.84
CA GLU A 92 -11.98 -17.96 -12.01
C GLU A 92 -13.49 -18.01 -11.71
N PRO A 93 -14.10 -19.21 -11.77
CA PRO A 93 -15.53 -19.38 -11.48
C PRO A 93 -15.83 -19.18 -9.99
N GLY A 94 -17.11 -18.93 -9.66
CA GLY A 94 -17.58 -18.82 -8.27
C GLY A 94 -17.42 -17.44 -7.64
N VAL A 95 -18.08 -17.17 -6.51
CA VAL A 95 -18.09 -15.83 -5.90
C VAL A 95 -17.32 -15.90 -4.56
N PRO A 96 -16.04 -15.51 -4.52
CA PRO A 96 -15.20 -15.64 -3.34
C PRO A 96 -15.63 -14.77 -2.16
N ASN A 97 -16.29 -13.63 -2.42
CA ASN A 97 -16.56 -12.59 -1.43
C ASN A 97 -15.27 -12.20 -0.70
N PHE A 98 -14.38 -11.52 -1.42
CA PHE A 98 -13.13 -11.02 -0.87
C PHE A 98 -13.37 -9.95 0.19
N HIS A 99 -12.49 -9.95 1.19
CA HIS A 99 -12.31 -8.86 2.13
C HIS A 99 -10.84 -8.43 2.08
N CYS A 100 -10.59 -7.12 2.01
CA CYS A 100 -9.25 -6.55 2.16
C CYS A 100 -9.19 -5.62 3.37
N GLU A 101 -8.01 -5.59 4.00
CA GLU A 101 -7.62 -4.58 4.98
C GLU A 101 -6.27 -3.96 4.57
N LEU A 102 -6.16 -2.65 4.78
CA LEU A 102 -4.92 -1.89 4.69
C LEU A 102 -4.68 -1.24 6.04
N ALA A 103 -3.59 -1.65 6.70
CA ALA A 103 -3.15 -1.07 7.96
C ALA A 103 -1.84 -0.30 7.79
N VAL A 104 -1.73 0.82 8.50
CA VAL A 104 -0.50 1.63 8.60
C VAL A 104 -0.10 1.67 10.07
N ASP A 105 1.13 1.28 10.37
CA ASP A 105 1.69 1.21 11.73
C ASP A 105 0.79 0.43 12.70
N GLY A 106 0.22 -0.68 12.20
CA GLY A 106 -0.65 -1.58 12.96
C GLY A 106 -2.10 -1.13 13.10
N LYS A 107 -2.48 0.05 12.56
CA LYS A 107 -3.87 0.54 12.56
C LYS A 107 -4.52 0.30 11.21
N VAL A 108 -5.62 -0.46 11.17
CA VAL A 108 -6.46 -0.58 9.96
C VAL A 108 -7.06 0.79 9.62
N VAL A 109 -6.73 1.30 8.44
CA VAL A 109 -7.18 2.61 7.94
C VAL A 109 -8.16 2.48 6.78
N VAL A 110 -8.14 1.34 6.06
CA VAL A 110 -9.14 0.99 5.04
C VAL A 110 -9.50 -0.48 5.19
N ALA A 111 -10.80 -0.79 5.17
CA ALA A 111 -11.31 -2.15 5.06
C ALA A 111 -12.52 -2.16 4.14
N LYS A 112 -12.58 -3.12 3.22
CA LYS A 112 -13.66 -3.20 2.21
C LYS A 112 -13.91 -4.65 1.81
N ASP A 113 -15.13 -4.88 1.32
CA ASP A 113 -15.59 -6.17 0.79
C ASP A 113 -15.92 -6.06 -0.70
N GLY A 114 -15.82 -7.20 -1.41
CA GLY A 114 -16.26 -7.28 -2.80
C GLY A 114 -16.46 -8.71 -3.28
N ALA A 115 -17.52 -8.94 -4.05
CA ALA A 115 -17.96 -10.29 -4.43
C ALA A 115 -16.92 -11.06 -5.27
N LYS A 116 -16.29 -10.37 -6.24
CA LYS A 116 -15.35 -10.91 -7.24
C LYS A 116 -14.00 -10.21 -7.27
N GLY A 117 -13.89 -9.09 -6.56
CA GLY A 117 -12.68 -8.30 -6.42
C GLY A 117 -12.96 -7.12 -5.51
N VAL A 118 -11.90 -6.57 -4.91
CA VAL A 118 -11.99 -5.43 -3.99
C VAL A 118 -10.68 -4.65 -4.01
N LEU A 119 -10.78 -3.32 -3.86
CA LEU A 119 -9.65 -2.39 -3.78
C LEU A 119 -9.67 -1.67 -2.41
N CYS A 120 -8.66 -1.91 -1.59
CA CYS A 120 -8.35 -1.12 -0.40
C CYS A 120 -7.24 -0.13 -0.75
N SER A 121 -7.51 1.17 -0.66
CA SER A 121 -6.51 2.19 -0.99
C SER A 121 -6.78 3.49 -0.25
N LEU A 122 -5.69 4.15 0.17
CA LEU A 122 -5.70 5.51 0.70
C LEU A 122 -5.63 6.55 -0.43
N ARG A 123 -5.06 6.18 -1.58
CA ARG A 123 -4.92 7.06 -2.73
C ARG A 123 -6.28 7.45 -3.30
N SER A 124 -6.37 8.69 -3.78
CA SER A 124 -7.62 9.26 -4.34
C SER A 124 -7.60 9.42 -5.86
N TRP A 125 -6.58 8.88 -6.53
CA TRP A 125 -6.29 9.07 -7.95
C TRP A 125 -6.26 7.76 -8.73
#